data_AF-A0A524K1M2-F1
#
_entry.id   AF-A0A524K1M2-F1
#
_cell.length_a   1.000
_cell.length_b   1.000
_cell.length_c   1.000
_cell.angle_alpha   90.00
_cell.angle_beta   90.00
_cell.angle_gamma   90.00
#
_symmetry.space_group_name_H-M   'P 1'
#
loop_
_entity.id
_entity.type
_entity.pdbx_description
1 polymer ?
#
loop_
_entity_poly.entity_id
_entity_poly.type
_entity_poly.pdbx_seq_one_letter_code
_entity_poly.pdbx_strand_id
1 'polypeptide(L)'
;MAYTLSNWEALVRYAKDGDLEIDNNGAERSLRGVAVGRRNWTFFGSDNGDRTAAVLSSLIATSKRHHIDPFAYLRDVFARIGALQQFGQSVAVEDVVTQHQAARPAIQELAANDEGLR
;
A
#
# COMPACT_ATOMS: atom_id res chain seq x y z
N MET A 1 20.37 -25.97 12.67
CA MET A 1 19.26 -26.77 13.24
C MET A 1 18.53 -26.06 14.38
N ALA A 2 19.20 -25.26 15.21
CA ALA A 2 18.53 -24.54 16.31
C ALA A 2 17.39 -23.60 15.84
N TYR A 3 17.62 -22.80 14.78
CA TYR A 3 16.63 -21.84 14.26
C TYR A 3 15.33 -22.49 13.78
N THR A 4 15.42 -23.61 13.05
CA THR A 4 14.26 -24.34 12.53
C THR A 4 13.48 -25.00 13.65
N LEU A 5 14.18 -25.54 14.66
CA LEU A 5 13.56 -26.17 15.83
C LEU A 5 12.85 -25.13 16.72
N SER A 6 13.47 -23.97 16.94
CA SER A 6 12.86 -22.89 17.72
C SER A 6 11.63 -22.27 17.07
N ASN A 7 11.51 -22.34 15.74
CA ASN A 7 10.39 -21.77 14.99
C ASN A 7 9.41 -22.82 14.46
N TRP A 8 9.51 -24.07 14.92
CA TRP A 8 8.74 -25.19 14.40
C TRP A 8 7.22 -24.95 14.48
N GLU A 9 6.74 -24.36 15.56
CA GLU A 9 5.32 -24.04 15.74
C GLU A 9 4.76 -23.12 14.64
N ALA A 10 5.54 -22.12 14.22
CA ALA A 10 5.14 -21.23 13.13
C ALA A 10 5.21 -21.94 11.77
N LEU A 11 6.22 -22.77 11.54
CA LEU A 11 6.42 -23.50 10.28
C LEU A 11 5.32 -24.52 9.99
N VAL A 12 4.68 -25.11 11.00
CA VAL A 12 3.59 -26.10 10.83
C VAL A 12 2.19 -25.49 10.84
N ARG A 13 2.06 -24.15 10.95
CA ARG A 13 0.77 -23.50 11.14
C ARG A 13 -0.15 -23.64 9.92
N TYR A 14 0.41 -23.71 8.71
CA TYR A 14 -0.33 -23.98 7.47
C TYR A 14 -1.06 -25.33 7.50
N ALA A 15 -0.55 -26.31 8.25
CA ALA A 15 -1.21 -27.62 8.35
C ALA A 15 -2.49 -27.59 9.21
N LYS A 16 -2.71 -26.50 9.95
CA LYS A 16 -3.88 -26.29 10.82
C LYS A 16 -4.88 -25.28 10.25
N ASP A 17 -4.47 -24.49 9.27
CA ASP A 17 -5.26 -23.40 8.70
C ASP A 17 -5.14 -23.43 7.17
N GLY A 18 -6.25 -23.74 6.50
CA GLY A 18 -6.30 -23.89 5.05
C GLY A 18 -6.20 -22.58 4.26
N ASP A 19 -6.34 -21.43 4.94
CA ASP A 19 -6.16 -20.12 4.31
C ASP A 19 -4.67 -19.74 4.18
N LEU A 20 -3.76 -20.49 4.80
CA LEU A 20 -2.33 -20.26 4.77
C LEU A 20 -1.64 -21.16 3.73
N GLU A 21 -0.81 -20.54 2.88
CA GLU A 21 0.10 -21.29 1.98
C GLU A 21 1.23 -21.96 2.77
N ILE A 22 1.71 -23.12 2.28
CA ILE A 22 2.86 -23.84 2.85
C ILE A 22 4.18 -23.07 2.71
N ASP A 23 4.23 -22.15 1.75
CA ASP A 23 5.39 -21.35 1.43
C ASP A 23 5.10 -19.85 1.59
N ASN A 24 6.18 -19.07 1.64
CA ASN A 24 6.10 -17.61 1.81
C ASN A 24 6.18 -16.86 0.47
N ASN A 25 5.99 -17.54 -0.66
CA ASN A 25 6.27 -16.96 -1.97
C ASN A 25 5.38 -15.74 -2.24
N GLY A 26 4.13 -15.76 -1.76
CA GLY A 26 3.22 -14.62 -1.83
C GLY A 26 3.82 -13.36 -1.22
N ALA A 27 4.24 -13.43 0.05
CA ALA A 27 4.80 -12.28 0.75
C ALA A 27 6.16 -11.86 0.18
N GLU A 28 7.03 -12.82 -0.19
CA GLU A 28 8.32 -12.53 -0.82
C GLU A 28 8.17 -11.76 -2.13
N ARG A 29 7.21 -12.17 -2.98
CA ARG A 29 6.87 -11.45 -4.22
C ARG A 29 6.39 -10.03 -3.92
N SER A 30 5.54 -9.85 -2.91
CA SER A 30 5.07 -8.52 -2.49
C SER A 30 6.22 -7.61 -2.00
N LEU A 31 7.18 -8.17 -1.27
CA LEU A 31 8.36 -7.45 -0.75
C LEU A 31 9.43 -7.18 -1.80
N ARG A 32 9.46 -7.96 -2.90
CA ARG A 32 10.48 -7.83 -3.95
C ARG A 32 10.57 -6.43 -4.54
N GLY A 33 9.43 -5.76 -4.75
CA GLY A 33 9.40 -4.38 -5.25
C GLY A 33 10.12 -3.39 -4.32
N VAL A 34 9.91 -3.53 -3.01
CA VAL A 34 10.58 -2.73 -1.98
C VAL A 34 12.07 -3.04 -1.93
N ALA A 35 12.43 -4.33 -1.98
CA ALA A 35 13.82 -4.77 -1.95
C ALA A 35 14.64 -4.27 -3.15
N VAL A 36 14.03 -4.22 -4.35
CA VAL A 36 14.64 -3.65 -5.56
C VAL A 36 14.70 -2.12 -5.47
N GLY A 37 13.64 -1.47 -4.99
CA GLY A 37 13.55 -0.02 -4.86
C GLY A 37 14.52 0.59 -3.85
N ARG A 38 14.89 -0.13 -2.79
CA ARG A 38 15.74 0.40 -1.69
C ARG A 38 17.07 1.01 -2.15
N ARG A 39 17.64 0.52 -3.25
CA ARG A 39 18.93 1.04 -3.78
C ARG A 39 18.76 2.36 -4.54
N ASN A 40 17.56 2.66 -5.02
CA ASN A 40 17.22 3.88 -5.74
C ASN A 40 16.57 4.95 -4.85
N TRP A 41 16.18 4.60 -3.62
CA TRP A 41 15.55 5.53 -2.69
C TRP A 41 16.62 6.18 -1.79
N THR A 42 17.20 7.28 -2.25
CA THR A 42 18.28 8.02 -1.58
C THR A 42 17.91 8.57 -0.19
N PHE A 43 16.63 8.52 0.17
CA PHE A 43 16.11 8.99 1.46
C PHE A 43 15.93 7.89 2.50
N PHE A 44 16.10 6.60 2.14
CA PHE A 44 16.18 5.52 3.12
C PHE A 44 17.48 5.63 3.91
N GLY A 45 17.41 5.67 5.23
CA GLY A 45 18.56 5.85 6.12
C GLY A 45 18.44 7.01 7.12
N SER A 46 17.34 7.75 7.09
CA SER A 46 16.92 8.60 8.20
C SER A 46 15.56 8.13 8.71
N ASP A 47 15.30 8.20 10.02
CA ASP A 47 14.03 7.76 10.62
C ASP A 47 12.81 8.40 9.93
N ASN A 48 12.93 9.67 9.54
CA ASN A 48 11.89 10.40 8.83
C ASN A 48 11.69 9.90 7.39
N GLY A 49 12.78 9.58 6.69
CA GLY A 49 12.75 9.03 5.35
C GLY A 49 12.15 7.63 5.32
N ASP A 50 12.54 6.79 6.28
CA ASP A 50 12.03 5.42 6.42
C ASP A 50 10.53 5.43 6.75
N ARG A 51 10.10 6.30 7.68
CA ARG A 51 8.68 6.47 7.99
C ARG A 51 7.88 6.93 6.78
N THR A 52 8.39 7.93 6.05
CA THR A 52 7.72 8.44 4.84
C THR A 52 7.59 7.35 3.79
N ALA A 53 8.67 6.58 3.56
CA ALA A 53 8.64 5.50 2.60
C ALA A 53 7.71 4.35 3.00
N ALA A 54 7.61 4.03 4.30
CA ALA A 54 6.65 3.05 4.80
C ALA A 54 5.21 3.49 4.53
N VAL A 55 4.89 4.77 4.74
CA VAL A 55 3.57 5.33 4.42
C VAL A 55 3.29 5.25 2.91
N LEU A 56 4.20 5.75 2.07
CA LEU A 56 4.02 5.74 0.62
C LEU A 56 3.91 4.32 0.04
N SER A 57 4.74 3.40 0.51
CA SER A 57 4.70 2.00 0.06
C SER A 57 3.40 1.31 0.46
N SER A 58 2.88 1.62 1.65
CA SER A 58 1.59 1.09 2.13
C SER A 58 0.42 1.62 1.29
N LEU A 59 0.44 2.90 0.91
CA LEU A 59 -0.54 3.49 0.01
C LEU A 59 -0.51 2.81 -1.36
N ILE A 60 0.67 2.68 -1.97
CA ILE A 60 0.84 2.01 -3.27
C ILE A 60 0.37 0.55 -3.20
N ALA A 61 0.74 -0.18 -2.14
CA ALA A 61 0.32 -1.57 -1.96
C ALA A 61 -1.20 -1.70 -1.84
N THR A 62 -1.84 -0.76 -1.14
CA THR A 62 -3.30 -0.71 -1.01
C THR A 62 -3.97 -0.41 -2.35
N SER A 63 -3.49 0.59 -3.11
CA SER A 63 -4.02 0.89 -4.45
C SER A 63 -3.95 -0.33 -5.37
N LYS A 64 -2.78 -1.02 -5.39
CA LYS A 64 -2.61 -2.25 -6.17
C LYS A 64 -3.56 -3.36 -5.75
N ARG A 65 -3.77 -3.54 -4.44
CA ARG A 65 -4.70 -4.54 -3.89
C ARG A 65 -6.15 -4.28 -4.31
N HIS A 66 -6.51 -3.02 -4.52
CA HIS A 66 -7.84 -2.61 -4.98
C HIS A 66 -7.94 -2.43 -6.50
N HIS A 67 -6.92 -2.81 -7.27
CA HIS A 67 -6.88 -2.64 -8.72
C HIS A 67 -7.03 -1.17 -9.18
N ILE A 68 -6.50 -0.24 -8.39
CA ILE A 68 -6.46 1.19 -8.70
C ILE A 68 -5.05 1.54 -9.15
N ASP A 69 -4.93 2.34 -10.23
CA ASP A 69 -3.63 2.87 -10.67
C ASP A 69 -2.97 3.69 -9.54
N PRO A 70 -1.79 3.28 -9.02
CA PRO A 70 -1.17 3.96 -7.90
C PRO A 70 -0.77 5.41 -8.20
N PHE A 71 -0.42 5.72 -9.45
CA PHE A 71 -0.01 7.07 -9.81
C PHE A 71 -1.20 8.03 -9.80
N ALA A 72 -2.31 7.66 -10.44
CA ALA A 72 -3.56 8.40 -10.43
C ALA A 72 -4.08 8.60 -9.00
N TYR A 73 -4.01 7.56 -8.16
CA TYR A 73 -4.40 7.62 -6.76
C TYR A 73 -3.54 8.62 -5.97
N LEU A 74 -2.21 8.51 -6.04
CA LEU A 74 -1.32 9.43 -5.32
C LEU A 74 -1.48 10.88 -5.79
N ARG A 75 -1.66 11.10 -7.10
CA ARG A 75 -1.92 12.43 -7.66
C ARG A 75 -3.19 13.03 -7.08
N ASP A 76 -4.29 12.27 -7.05
CA ASP A 76 -5.56 12.74 -6.48
C ASP A 76 -5.44 13.04 -4.98
N VAL A 77 -4.82 12.14 -4.21
CA VAL A 77 -4.58 12.34 -2.78
C VAL A 77 -3.75 13.61 -2.52
N PHE A 78 -2.64 13.81 -3.23
CA PHE A 78 -1.81 15.00 -3.05
C PHE A 78 -2.51 16.29 -3.48
N ALA A 79 -3.32 16.26 -4.54
CA ALA A 79 -4.12 17.40 -4.94
C ALA A 79 -5.14 17.79 -3.84
N ARG A 80 -5.81 16.80 -3.24
CA ARG A 80 -6.76 17.02 -2.14
C ARG A 80 -6.09 17.52 -0.87
N ILE A 81 -4.93 16.96 -0.50
CA ILE A 81 -4.16 17.45 0.67
C ILE A 81 -3.73 18.90 0.44
N GLY A 82 -3.25 19.25 -0.75
CA GLY A 82 -2.90 20.63 -1.08
C GLY A 82 -4.09 21.57 -0.97
N ALA A 83 -5.27 21.13 -1.40
CA ALA A 83 -6.51 21.88 -1.22
C ALA A 83 -6.89 22.02 0.28
N LEU A 84 -6.83 20.94 1.06
CA LEU A 84 -7.16 20.95 2.50
C LEU A 84 -6.19 21.81 3.34
N GLN A 85 -4.91 21.87 2.97
CA GLN A 85 -3.91 22.73 3.62
C GLN A 85 -4.23 24.23 3.46
N GLN A 86 -4.97 24.63 2.41
CA GLN A 86 -5.46 26.00 2.26
C GLN A 86 -6.66 26.33 3.17
N PHE A 87 -7.32 25.33 3.77
CA PHE A 87 -8.55 25.51 4.54
C PHE A 87 -8.40 25.47 6.07
N GLY A 88 -7.17 25.35 6.61
CA GLY A 88 -6.85 25.75 8.00
C GLY A 88 -7.83 25.35 9.12
N GLN A 89 -8.50 24.20 9.04
CA GLN A 89 -9.43 23.73 10.07
C GLN A 89 -9.31 22.21 10.21
N SER A 90 -9.34 21.75 11.46
CA SER A 90 -9.40 20.34 11.83
C SER A 90 -10.57 19.64 11.13
N VAL A 91 -10.27 18.93 10.04
CA VAL A 91 -11.22 18.01 9.42
C VAL A 91 -11.18 16.71 10.21
N ALA A 92 -12.34 16.28 10.70
CA ALA A 92 -12.49 15.03 11.41
C ALA A 92 -12.16 13.86 10.45
N VAL A 93 -11.49 12.81 10.95
CA VAL A 93 -11.10 11.66 10.12
C VAL A 93 -12.32 10.97 9.48
N GLU A 94 -13.49 11.08 10.10
CA GLU A 94 -14.77 10.63 9.56
C GLU A 94 -15.15 11.31 8.24
N ASP A 95 -14.81 12.60 8.06
CA ASP A 95 -15.14 13.37 6.84
C ASP A 95 -14.27 12.94 5.66
N VAL A 96 -13.01 12.56 5.89
CA VAL A 96 -12.09 12.08 4.84
C VAL A 96 -12.54 10.72 4.31
N VAL A 97 -12.94 9.80 5.20
CA VAL A 97 -13.42 8.46 4.83
C VAL A 97 -14.74 8.56 4.05
N THR A 98 -15.63 9.46 4.45
CA THR A 98 -16.91 9.72 3.78
C THR A 98 -16.69 10.31 2.38
N GLN A 99 -15.75 11.25 2.22
CA GLN A 99 -15.39 11.80 0.90
C GLN A 99 -14.74 10.76 -0.02
N HIS A 100 -13.92 9.86 0.51
CA HIS A 100 -13.33 8.76 -0.26
C HIS A 100 -14.40 7.76 -0.75
N GLN A 101 -15.39 7.45 0.08
CA GLN A 101 -16.52 6.58 -0.31
C GLN A 101 -17.43 7.24 -1.37
N ALA A 102 -17.61 8.57 -1.32
CA ALA A 102 -18.37 9.32 -2.32
C ALA A 102 -17.65 9.49 -3.67
N ALA A 103 -16.31 9.51 -3.69
CA ALA A 103 -15.51 9.61 -4.91
C ALA A 103 -15.29 8.26 -5.64
N ARG A 104 -15.70 7.15 -5.01
CA ARG A 104 -15.56 5.78 -5.53
C ARG A 104 -16.09 5.55 -6.97
N PRO A 105 -17.25 6.09 -7.39
CA PRO A 105 -17.71 5.93 -8.77
C PRO A 105 -16.83 6.66 -9.79
N ALA A 106 -16.29 7.84 -9.46
CA ALA A 106 -15.43 8.61 -10.38
C ALA A 106 -14.05 7.97 -10.57
N ILE A 107 -13.51 7.30 -9.55
CA ILE A 107 -12.25 6.54 -9.64
C ILE A 107 -12.43 5.28 -10.50
N GLN A 108 -13.58 4.60 -10.39
CA GLN A 108 -13.91 3.45 -11.25
C GLN A 108 -14.07 3.86 -12.73
N GLU A 109 -14.62 5.05 -12.98
CA GLU A 109 -14.79 5.58 -14.33
C GLU A 109 -13.44 6.02 -14.97
N LEU A 110 -12.52 6.56 -14.16
CA LEU A 110 -11.16 6.86 -14.63
C LEU A 110 -10.36 5.58 -14.95
N ALA A 111 -10.50 4.53 -14.13
CA ALA A 111 -9.87 3.23 -14.36
C ALA A 111 -10.44 2.50 -15.60
N ALA A 112 -11.73 2.69 -15.90
CA ALA A 112 -12.36 2.11 -17.09
C ALA A 112 -11.89 2.77 -18.41
N ASN A 113 -11.45 4.03 -18.36
CA ASN A 113 -11.03 4.78 -19.55
C ASN A 113 -9.55 4.56 -19.93
N ASP A 114 -8.69 4.09 -19.02
CA ASP A 114 -7.27 3.81 -19.31
C ASP A 114 -7.04 2.43 -19.96
N GLU A 115 -8.01 1.50 -19.90
CA GLU A 115 -7.96 0.21 -20.62
C GLU A 115 -8.05 0.38 -22.15
N GLY A 116 -8.33 1.60 -22.65
CA GLY A 116 -8.36 1.95 -24.07
C GLY A 116 -7.00 2.29 -24.68
N LEU A 117 -5.92 2.39 -23.89
CA LEU A 117 -4.59 2.74 -24.37
C LEU A 117 -3.62 1.56 -24.16
N ARG A 118 -3.79 0.52 -24.99
CA ARG A 118 -2.73 -0.46 -25.25
C ARG A 118 -1.52 0.20 -25.91
#